data_AF-A0A1U7V3D8-F1
#
_entry.id   AF-A0A1U7V3D8-F1
#
_cell.length_a   1.000
_cell.length_b   1.000
_cell.length_c   1.000
_cell.angle_alpha   90.00
_cell.angle_beta   90.00
_cell.angle_gamma   90.00
#
_symmetry.space_group_name_H-M   'P 1'
#
loop_
_entity.id
_entity.type
_entity.pdbx_description
1 polymer ?
#
loop_
_entity_poly.entity_id
_entity_poly.type
_entity_poly.pdbx_seq_one_letter_code
_entity_poly.pdbx_strand_id
1 'polypeptide(L)' 'VSSVPPGAIGLLTFINKGCSSNCVAGSEDYYLGKKNITCCDTDLCNISGAQTLQPAITTLALLTVLGGLLLWGPSQL' A
#
# COMPACT_ATOMS: atom_id res chain seq x y z
N VAL A 1 -14.15 -11.68 -4.32
CA VAL A 1 -14.78 -11.21 -3.06
C VAL A 1 -13.71 -11.18 -1.99
N SER A 2 -13.43 -10.03 -1.36
CA SER A 2 -12.47 -9.95 -0.26
C SER A 2 -13.25 -9.96 1.06
N SER A 3 -13.07 -10.99 1.86
CA SER A 3 -13.77 -11.19 3.15
C SER A 3 -13.08 -10.37 4.25
N VAL A 4 -13.75 -9.32 4.74
CA VAL A 4 -13.27 -8.49 5.86
C VAL A 4 -13.84 -9.01 7.18
N PRO A 5 -13.00 -9.30 8.20
CA PRO A 5 -13.47 -9.72 9.51
C PRO A 5 -14.20 -8.58 10.26
N PRO A 6 -15.25 -8.90 11.06
CA PRO A 6 -16.02 -7.89 11.79
C PRO A 6 -15.18 -7.31 12.93
N GLY A 7 -14.59 -6.13 12.71
CA GLY A 7 -13.80 -5.44 13.74
C GLY A 7 -12.74 -4.47 13.20
N ALA A 8 -12.41 -4.53 11.92
CA ALA A 8 -11.53 -3.55 11.29
C ALA A 8 -12.37 -2.45 10.61
N ILE A 9 -12.52 -1.29 11.24
CA ILE A 9 -12.88 -0.05 10.52
C ILE A 9 -11.62 0.44 9.81
N GLY A 10 -11.14 -0.34 8.84
CA GLY A 10 -10.10 0.07 7.93
C GLY A 10 -10.71 0.94 6.84
N LEU A 11 -10.06 2.05 6.48
CA LEU A 11 -10.38 2.77 5.25
C LEU A 11 -10.08 1.83 4.06
N LEU A 12 -11.12 1.18 3.54
CA LEU A 12 -11.02 0.28 2.41
C LEU A 12 -10.92 1.11 1.13
N THR A 13 -9.74 1.13 0.51
CA THR A 13 -9.57 1.72 -0.82
C THR A 13 -9.90 0.67 -1.88
N PHE A 14 -11.00 0.86 -2.60
CA PHE A 14 -11.34 0.03 -3.76
C PHE A 14 -10.82 0.66 -5.04
N ILE A 15 -10.02 -0.06 -5.81
CA ILE A 15 -9.46 0.40 -7.08
C ILE A 15 -10.10 -0.40 -8.21
N ASN A 16 -10.88 0.26 -9.06
CA ASN A 16 -11.42 -0.33 -10.28
C ASN A 16 -10.63 0.16 -11.50
N LYS A 17 -10.37 -0.73 -12.45
CA LYS A 17 -9.62 -0.43 -13.67
C LYS A 17 -10.36 -0.97 -14.89
N GLY A 18 -10.38 -0.17 -15.95
CA GLY A 18 -10.96 -0.55 -17.23
C GLY A 18 -10.60 0.45 -18.30
N CYS A 19 -10.95 0.13 -19.54
CA CYS A 19 -10.79 1.00 -20.69
C CYS A 19 -12.14 1.57 -21.10
N SER A 20 -12.19 2.85 -21.44
CA SER A 20 -13.39 3.49 -21.97
C SER A 20 -12.97 4.62 -22.91
N SER A 21 -13.60 4.67 -24.09
CA SER A 21 -13.42 5.77 -25.04
C SER A 21 -14.06 7.09 -24.59
N ASN A 22 -14.97 7.03 -23.61
CA ASN A 22 -15.65 8.20 -23.03
C ASN A 22 -15.23 8.39 -21.57
N CYS A 23 -13.96 8.15 -21.25
CA CYS A 23 -13.45 8.35 -19.90
C CYS A 23 -13.48 9.83 -19.54
N VAL A 24 -14.13 10.18 -18.44
CA VAL A 24 -14.17 11.54 -17.90
C VAL A 24 -13.48 11.54 -16.54
N ALA A 25 -12.37 12.30 -16.42
CA ALA A 25 -11.66 12.45 -15.16
C ALA A 25 -12.52 13.22 -14.15
N GLY A 26 -12.45 12.83 -12.88
CA GLY A 26 -13.27 13.47 -11.85
C GLY A 26 -13.01 12.95 -10.45
N SER A 27 -13.38 13.77 -9.47
CA SER A 27 -13.32 13.43 -8.04
C SER A 27 -14.65 13.74 -7.39
N GLU A 28 -15.16 12.83 -6.58
CA GLU A 28 -16.42 12.98 -5.86
C GLU A 28 -16.24 12.53 -4.40
N ASP A 29 -16.68 13.37 -3.47
CA ASP A 29 -16.74 13.05 -2.05
C ASP A 29 -18.15 12.58 -1.70
N TYR A 30 -18.27 11.33 -1.26
CA TYR A 30 -19.50 10.71 -0.76
C TYR A 30 -19.48 10.68 0.78
N TYR A 31 -20.65 10.58 1.40
CA TYR A 31 -20.77 10.52 2.87
C TYR A 31 -19.95 9.38 3.50
N LEU A 32 -19.78 8.27 2.78
CA LEU A 32 -19.06 7.08 3.23
C LEU A 32 -17.70 6.87 2.55
N GLY A 33 -17.20 7.82 1.74
CA GLY A 33 -15.91 7.64 1.06
C GLY A 33 -15.65 8.64 -0.06
N LYS A 34 -14.51 8.51 -0.73
CA LYS A 34 -14.11 9.37 -1.85
C LYS A 34 -13.91 8.53 -3.10
N LYS A 35 -14.35 9.03 -4.26
CA LYS A 35 -14.10 8.43 -5.58
C LYS A 35 -13.17 9.34 -6.38
N ASN A 36 -12.11 8.78 -6.95
CA ASN A 36 -11.24 9.46 -7.90
C ASN A 36 -11.15 8.65 -9.20
N ILE A 37 -11.40 9.30 -10.34
CA ILE A 37 -11.31 8.74 -11.69
C ILE A 37 -10.17 9.43 -12.43
N THR A 38 -9.23 8.61 -12.90
CA THR A 38 -8.12 9.04 -13.75
C THR A 38 -8.24 8.39 -15.13
N CYS A 39 -8.10 9.20 -16.18
CA CYS A 39 -8.13 8.77 -17.57
C CYS A 39 -6.74 8.94 -18.19
N CYS A 40 -6.39 8.05 -19.09
CA CYS A 40 -5.13 8.06 -19.82
C CYS A 40 -5.26 7.21 -21.09
N ASP A 41 -4.41 7.49 -22.10
CA ASP A 41 -4.62 7.01 -23.47
C ASP A 41 -3.47 6.12 -24.01
N THR A 42 -2.49 5.79 -23.18
CA THR A 42 -1.38 4.89 -23.57
C THR A 42 -1.60 3.49 -23.00
N ASP A 43 -1.00 2.49 -23.65
CA ASP A 43 -1.07 1.11 -23.17
C ASP A 43 -0.60 0.99 -21.72
N LEU A 44 -1.38 0.27 -20.91
CA LEU A 44 -1.14 0.02 -19.49
C LEU A 44 -0.90 1.29 -18.64
N CYS A 45 -1.40 2.46 -19.07
CA CYS A 45 -1.21 3.72 -18.34
C CYS A 45 -1.92 3.77 -16.98
N ASN A 46 -3.01 3.01 -16.82
CA ASN A 46 -3.85 3.03 -15.63
C ASN A 46 -3.25 2.18 -14.50
N ILE A 47 -1.94 2.19 -14.30
CA ILE A 47 -1.27 1.52 -13.18
C ILE A 47 -1.57 2.28 -11.89
N SER A 48 -1.97 1.56 -10.83
CA SER A 48 -2.04 2.12 -9.47
C SER A 48 -0.96 1.48 -8.61
N GLY A 49 -0.19 2.32 -7.94
CA GLY A 49 0.89 1.90 -7.05
C GLY A 49 0.39 1.33 -5.73
N ALA A 50 -0.18 0.13 -5.73
CA ALA A 50 -0.25 -0.71 -4.54
C ALA A 50 1.09 -1.45 -4.36
N GLN A 51 2.18 -0.70 -4.34
CA GLN A 51 3.53 -1.21 -4.12
C GLN A 51 4.12 -0.50 -2.91
N THR A 52 3.51 -0.71 -1.75
CA THR A 52 4.05 -0.29 -0.46
C THR A 52 3.98 -1.45 0.52
N LEU A 53 4.74 -2.49 0.24
CA LEU A 53 5.40 -3.20 1.32
C LEU A 53 6.79 -3.50 0.77
N GLN A 54 7.77 -2.64 1.09
CA GLN A 54 9.18 -2.99 1.02
C GLN A 54 9.56 -3.48 2.42
N PRO A 55 9.42 -4.79 2.72
CA PRO A 55 9.76 -5.34 4.03
C PRO A 55 11.29 -5.44 4.20
N ALA A 56 12.06 -5.08 3.17
CA ALA A 56 13.50 -5.27 3.11
C ALA A 56 14.28 -4.30 4.02
N ILE A 57 13.82 -3.05 4.19
CA ILE A 57 14.51 -2.06 5.04
C ILE A 57 14.34 -2.43 6.52
N THR A 58 13.15 -2.91 6.90
CA THR A 58 12.85 -3.33 8.28
C THR A 58 13.60 -4.60 8.67
N THR A 59 13.80 -5.55 7.75
CA THR A 59 14.57 -6.78 8.05
C THR A 59 16.06 -6.51 8.18
N LEU A 60 16.63 -5.65 7.34
CA LEU A 60 18.04 -5.26 7.43
C LEU A 60 18.35 -4.51 8.74
N ALA A 61 17.49 -3.58 9.16
CA ALA A 61 17.67 -2.85 10.42
C ALA A 61 17.56 -3.76 11.65
N LEU A 62 16.68 -4.76 11.62
CA LEU A 62 16.55 -5.72 12.72
C LEU A 62 17.79 -6.63 12.82
N LEU A 63 18.32 -7.08 11.68
CA LEU A 63 19.52 -7.91 11.63
C LEU A 63 20.78 -7.16 12.11
N THR A 64 20.92 -5.87 11.81
CA THR A 64 22.05 -5.07 12.30
C THR A 64 21.98 -4.82 13.80
N VAL A 65 20.78 -4.58 14.35
CA VAL A 65 20.58 -4.41 15.80
C VAL A 65 20.83 -5.71 16.56
N LEU A 66 20.28 -6.85 16.10
CA LEU A 66 20.56 -8.15 16.70
C LEU A 66 22.05 -8.52 16.59
N GLY A 67 22.67 -8.27 15.44
CA GLY A 67 24.09 -8.53 15.23
C GLY A 67 24.98 -7.74 16.19
N GLY A 68 24.69 -6.44 16.38
CA GLY A 68 25.42 -5.59 17.34
C GLY A 68 25.20 -6.02 18.79
N LEU A 69 23.97 -6.39 19.16
CA LEU A 69 23.65 -6.85 20.52
C LEU A 69 24.32 -8.20 20.85
N LEU A 70 24.47 -9.09 19.87
CA LEU A 70 25.14 -10.37 20.04
C LEU A 70 26.68 -10.24 20.03
N LEU A 71 27.23 -9.30 19.25
CA LEU A 71 28.69 -9.04 19.24
C LEU A 71 29.17 -8.27 20.47
N TRP A 72 28.32 -7.43 21.07
CA TRP A 72 28.56 -6.77 22.36
C TRP A 72 27.83 -7.53 23.49
N GLY A 73 27.98 -8.86 23.53
CA GLY A 73 27.67 -9.66 24.72
C GLY A 73 28.62 -9.30 25.88
N PRO A 74 28.29 -9.64 27.14
CA PRO A 74 28.92 -9.07 28.32
C PRO A 74 30.33 -9.63 28.52
N SER A 75 31.34 -8.96 27.96
CA SER A 75 32.74 -9.13 28.36
C SER A 75 33.04 -8.39 29.68
N GLN A 76 32.06 -8.30 30.58
CA GLN A 76 32.20 -7.62 31.86
C GLN A 76 31.45 -8.40 32.94
N LEU A 77 32.01 -9.56 33.31
CA LEU A 77 32.02 -10.13 34.65
C LEU A 77 33.18 -11.15 34.73
#